data_AF-A0A3A4Z2A8-F1
#
_entry.id   AF-A0A3A4Z2A8-F1
#
_cell.length_a   1.000
_cell.length_b   1.000
_cell.length_c   1.000
_cell.angle_alpha   90.00
_cell.angle_beta   90.00
_cell.angle_gamma   90.00
#
_symmetry.space_group_name_H-M   'P 1'
#
loop_
_entity.id
_entity.type
_entity.pdbx_description
1 polymer ?
#
loop_
_entity_poly.entity_id
_entity_poly.type
_entity_poly.pdbx_seq_one_letter_code
_entity_poly.pdbx_strand_id
1 'polypeptide(L)' 'MKNYKFVDPQVTRREMVEVLTKGLGRRLTKPEIDTIHWLGDCEYKTREVLLDLFKELANKKDVQ' A
#
# COMPACT_ATOMS: atom_id res chain seq x y z
N MET A 1 7.91 19.10 1.64
CA MET A 1 7.10 18.32 0.67
C MET A 1 7.79 16.99 0.44
N LYS A 2 7.07 15.86 0.53
CA LYS A 2 7.62 14.56 0.13
C LYS A 2 7.86 14.61 -1.39
N ASN A 3 9.10 14.43 -1.81
CA ASN A 3 9.44 14.31 -3.23
C ASN A 3 9.11 12.89 -3.68
N TYR A 4 7.85 12.73 -4.09
CA TYR A 4 7.31 11.58 -4.79
C TYR A 4 8.14 11.33 -6.05
N LYS A 5 9.04 10.35 -5.99
CA LYS A 5 9.89 9.98 -7.14
C LYS A 5 9.05 9.12 -8.07
N PHE A 6 9.35 9.12 -9.37
CA PHE A 6 8.76 8.13 -10.27
C PHE A 6 9.18 6.72 -9.81
N VAL A 7 8.32 6.06 -9.04
CA VAL A 7 8.47 4.67 -8.64
C VAL A 7 7.71 3.81 -9.65
N ASP A 8 8.36 2.73 -10.09
CA ASP A 8 7.75 1.74 -10.96
C ASP A 8 6.41 1.26 -10.37
N PRO A 9 5.30 1.30 -11.13
CA PRO A 9 4.00 0.86 -10.65
C PRO A 9 3.95 -0.55 -10.07
N GLN A 10 4.74 -1.47 -10.61
CA GLN A 10 4.81 -2.84 -10.09
C GLN A 10 5.47 -2.89 -8.72
N VAL A 11 6.49 -2.06 -8.49
CA VAL A 11 7.18 -1.97 -7.20
C VAL A 11 6.23 -1.44 -6.13
N THR A 12 5.56 -0.31 -6.38
CA THR A 12 4.64 0.27 -5.39
C THR A 12 3.44 -0.65 -5.11
N ARG A 13 2.93 -1.37 -6.13
CA ARG A 13 1.86 -2.38 -5.95
C ARG A 13 2.28 -3.48 -4.99
N ARG A 14 3.46 -4.05 -5.22
CA ARG A 14 4.00 -5.11 -4.36
C ARG A 14 4.19 -4.60 -2.93
N GLU A 15 4.73 -3.39 -2.76
CA GLU A 15 4.90 -2.79 -1.44
C GLU A 15 3.55 -2.59 -0.72
N MET A 16 2.49 -2.15 -1.41
CA MET A 16 1.17 -2.01 -0.80
C MET A 16 0.64 -3.36 -0.28
N VAL A 17 0.78 -4.44 -1.06
CA VAL A 17 0.36 -5.79 -0.66
C VAL A 17 1.16 -6.29 0.54
N GLU A 18 2.48 -6.10 0.53
CA GLU A 18 3.38 -6.51 1.62
C GLU A 18 3.06 -5.77 2.93
N VAL A 19 2.89 -4.44 2.86
CA VAL A 19 2.58 -3.61 4.02
C VAL A 19 1.23 -4.00 4.62
N LEU A 20 0.20 -4.21 3.80
CA LEU A 20 -1.12 -4.63 4.29
C LEU A 20 -1.11 -6.04 4.86
N THR A 21 -0.40 -6.98 4.24
CA THR A 21 -0.23 -8.34 4.77
C THR A 21 0.42 -8.31 6.16
N LYS A 22 1.45 -7.48 6.33
CA LYS A 22 2.11 -7.27 7.62
C LYS A 22 1.17 -6.63 8.64
N GLY A 23 0.50 -5.55 8.27
CA GLY A 23 -0.39 -4.80 9.16
C GLY A 23 -1.60 -5.60 9.64
N LEU A 24 -2.17 -6.46 8.78
CA LEU A 24 -3.33 -7.29 9.12
C LEU A 24 -2.95 -8.59 9.83
N GLY A 25 -1.67 -8.96 9.88
CA GLY A 25 -1.21 -10.23 10.45
C GLY A 25 -1.75 -11.47 9.71
N ARG A 26 -2.27 -11.31 8.50
CA ARG A 26 -2.80 -12.39 7.66
C ARG A 26 -2.47 -12.15 6.19
N ARG A 27 -2.52 -13.21 5.39
CA ARG A 27 -2.44 -13.10 3.93
C ARG A 27 -3.68 -12.38 3.39
N LEU A 28 -3.48 -11.54 2.37
CA LEU A 28 -4.57 -11.00 1.58
C LEU A 28 -5.20 -12.09 0.73
N THR A 29 -6.52 -12.01 0.58
CA THR A 29 -7.28 -12.81 -0.37
C THR A 29 -7.02 -12.31 -1.79
N LYS A 30 -7.33 -13.14 -2.80
CA LYS A 30 -7.20 -12.74 -4.20
C LYS A 30 -7.99 -11.46 -4.54
N PRO A 31 -9.27 -11.30 -4.15
CA PRO A 31 -9.99 -10.05 -4.38
C PRO A 31 -9.34 -8.81 -3.75
N GLU A 32 -8.73 -8.96 -2.57
CA GLU A 32 -7.99 -7.86 -1.93
C GLU A 32 -6.75 -7.48 -2.73
N ILE A 33 -5.96 -8.47 -3.19
CA ILE A 33 -4.78 -8.24 -4.04
C ILE A 33 -5.16 -7.56 -5.35
N ASP A 34 -6.20 -8.08 -6.03
CA ASP A 34 -6.69 -7.52 -7.29
C ASP A 34 -7.17 -6.07 -7.11
N THR A 35 -7.83 -5.78 -5.98
CA THR A 35 -8.25 -4.43 -5.62
C THR A 35 -7.06 -3.50 -5.37
N ILE A 36 -6.02 -3.96 -4.66
CA ILE A 36 -4.79 -3.17 -4.43
C ILE A 36 -4.04 -2.92 -5.74
N HIS A 37 -4.04 -3.88 -6.66
CA HIS A 37 -3.47 -3.69 -7.98
C HIS A 37 -4.23 -2.66 -8.81
N TRP A 38 -5.56 -2.72 -8.81
CA TRP A 38 -6.42 -1.72 -9.48
C TRP A 38 -6.25 -0.33 -8.87
N LEU A 39 -6.22 -0.21 -7.54
CA LEU A 39 -5.86 1.03 -6.86
C LEU A 39 -4.44 1.47 -7.26
N GLY A 40 -3.52 0.53 -7.47
CA GLY A 40 -2.19 0.80 -7.99
C GLY A 40 -2.11 1.19 -9.47
N ASP A 41 -3.20 1.23 -10.24
CA ASP A 41 -3.21 1.78 -11.60
C ASP A 41 -3.45 3.30 -11.62
N CYS A 42 -3.75 3.93 -10.47
CA CYS A 42 -3.91 5.38 -10.39
C CYS A 42 -2.57 6.14 -10.58
N GLU A 43 -2.67 7.48 -10.74
CA GLU A 43 -1.52 8.37 -10.87
C GLU A 43 -0.54 8.19 -9.70
N TYR A 44 0.76 8.33 -9.98
CA TYR A 44 1.82 7.91 -9.06
C TYR A 44 1.72 8.56 -7.67
N LYS A 45 1.29 9.83 -7.58
CA LYS A 45 1.12 10.53 -6.30
C LYS A 45 0.01 9.91 -5.48
N THR A 46 -1.10 9.54 -6.12
CA THR A 46 -2.21 8.87 -5.43
C THR A 46 -1.75 7.53 -4.88
N ARG A 47 -0.98 6.77 -5.65
CA ARG A 47 -0.44 5.47 -5.22
C ARG A 47 0.52 5.59 -4.03
N GLU A 48 1.40 6.59 -4.04
CA GLU A 48 2.33 6.82 -2.94
C GLU A 48 1.61 7.31 -1.67
N VAL A 49 0.58 8.16 -1.81
CA VAL A 49 -0.27 8.55 -0.68
C VAL A 49 -0.96 7.34 -0.05
N LEU A 50 -1.52 6.44 -0.86
CA LEU A 50 -2.14 5.20 -0.36
C LEU A 50 -1.14 4.30 0.36
N LEU A 51 0.05 4.12 -0.21
CA LEU A 51 1.12 3.33 0.41
C LEU A 51 1.56 3.92 1.75
N ASP A 52 1.69 5.24 1.84
CA ASP A 52 2.03 5.93 3.09
C ASP A 52 0.94 5.72 4.15
N LEU A 53 -0.34 5.84 3.78
CA LEU A 53 -1.46 5.56 4.68
C LEU A 53 -1.44 4.11 5.17
N PHE A 54 -1.14 3.14 4.31
CA PHE A 54 -1.01 1.74 4.72
C PHE A 54 0.18 1.52 5.65
N LYS A 55 1.31 2.17 5.40
CA LYS A 55 2.49 2.13 6.28
C LYS A 55 2.16 2.71 7.65
N GLU A 56 1.45 3.83 7.70
CA GLU A 56 0.97 4.43 8.96
C GLU A 56 0.00 3.50 9.69
N LEU A 57 -0.96 2.90 8.99
CA LEU A 57 -1.91 1.95 9.57
C LEU A 57 -1.19 0.71 10.12
N ALA A 58 -0.26 0.12 9.37
CA ALA A 58 0.48 -1.06 9.78
C ALA A 58 1.45 -0.79 10.95
N ASN A 59 1.88 0.45 11.15
CA ASN A 59 2.77 0.85 12.23
C ASN A 59 2.05 1.43 13.46
N LYS A 60 0.76 1.77 13.34
CA LYS A 60 -0.09 2.03 14.50
C LYS A 60 -0.29 0.72 15.26
N LYS A 61 0.63 0.42 16.17
CA LYS A 61 0.35 -0.47 17.29
C LYS A 61 -0.88 0.07 18.01
N ASP A 62 -1.78 -0.84 18.36
CA ASP A 62 -3.04 -0.63 19.07
C ASP A 62 -3.04 0.66 19.90
N VAL A 63 -3.77 1.67 19.42
CA VAL A 63 -4.39 2.62 20.34
C VAL A 63 -5.54 1.85 20.97
N GLN A 64 -5.22 1.16 22.07
CA GLN A 64 -6.22 0.76 23.06
C GLN A 64 -6.87 2.00 23.68
#